data_AF-A0A8K0U8Q9-F1
#
_entry.id   AF-A0A8K0U8Q9-F1
#
_cell.length_a   1.000
_cell.length_b   1.000
_cell.length_c   1.000
_cell.angle_alpha   90.00
_cell.angle_beta   90.00
_cell.angle_gamma   90.00
#
_symmetry.space_group_name_H-M   'P 1'
#
loop_
_entity.id
_entity.type
_entity.pdbx_description
1 polymer ?
#
loop_
_entity_poly.entity_id
_entity_poly.type
_entity_poly.pdbx_seq_one_letter_code
_entity_poly.pdbx_strand_id
1 'polypeptide(L)'
;MGSCIRACNMFTMNTRRLMNQRPLHLRTFTNAGNTSQTFVPPASLEHVENEKSDRTPQLLPPPSPTFYTTRPGYHDTVESLQQAIRLSRSALRAHHLLPLPPFALRVLPPLEPAWASQIEMGAKIDGKLTATMYRRIMTLLKELEMLQRIARVAGVEELEGAVGNVIGIFESYRGIEARKRRILKREMAGKKADLDQYGRSYTVGRRKTSAARVWMIAVKPEKDGAAQTKTKTKGTSNDLLASPSSSISPPPTSSILINSAPMSTYFPLPADRERVLRPLKLAGLLGSYNVFALVRGGGSSGQSGALALAIAKGCVAHVPEVEPILNKAQLMRRDPRMVERKKTGLAKSRKRYTWIKR
;
A
#
# COMPACT_ATOMS: atom_id res chain seq x y z
N MET A 1 -44.75 -1.52 3.74
CA MET A 1 -44.70 -0.82 2.43
C MET A 1 -43.35 -1.18 1.81
N GLY A 2 -43.21 -2.12 0.89
CA GLY A 2 -44.13 -2.58 -0.15
C GLY A 2 -43.50 -2.22 -1.49
N SER A 3 -43.21 -3.26 -2.31
CA SER A 3 -43.14 -3.21 -3.78
C SER A 3 -41.92 -2.48 -4.36
N CYS A 4 -41.32 -2.82 -5.50
CA CYS A 4 -41.53 -3.77 -6.60
C CYS A 4 -40.12 -3.90 -7.25
N ILE A 5 -39.73 -4.86 -8.09
CA ILE A 5 -40.24 -5.14 -9.43
C ILE A 5 -39.67 -6.51 -9.85
N ARG A 6 -40.58 -7.42 -10.20
CA ARG A 6 -40.34 -8.56 -11.10
C ARG A 6 -40.48 -8.05 -12.54
N ALA A 7 -39.53 -8.40 -13.40
CA ALA A 7 -39.64 -8.59 -14.85
C ALA A 7 -38.33 -9.32 -15.26
N CYS A 8 -38.25 -10.25 -16.20
CA CYS A 8 -39.13 -10.62 -17.28
C CYS A 8 -38.86 -12.09 -17.67
N ASN A 9 -39.86 -12.69 -18.30
CA ASN A 9 -39.96 -14.08 -18.72
C ASN A 9 -39.30 -14.32 -20.10
N MET A 10 -39.16 -15.60 -20.44
CA MET A 10 -38.95 -16.19 -21.78
C MET A 10 -37.55 -16.18 -22.40
N PHE A 11 -36.94 -17.37 -22.47
CA PHE A 11 -36.69 -18.02 -23.77
C PHE A 11 -36.68 -19.55 -23.59
N THR A 12 -37.52 -20.20 -24.39
CA THR A 12 -37.66 -21.64 -24.57
C THR A 12 -36.42 -22.21 -25.24
N MET A 13 -36.07 -23.48 -24.94
CA MET A 13 -35.54 -24.47 -25.90
C MET A 13 -35.45 -25.85 -25.23
N ASN A 14 -36.57 -26.55 -25.32
CA ASN A 14 -36.74 -27.94 -25.71
C ASN A 14 -35.48 -28.81 -25.87
N THR A 15 -35.26 -29.79 -24.98
CA THR A 15 -34.72 -31.10 -25.38
C THR A 15 -35.36 -32.22 -24.56
N ARG A 16 -36.19 -33.03 -25.24
CA ARG A 16 -36.67 -34.34 -24.81
C ARG A 16 -35.50 -35.22 -24.38
N ARG A 17 -35.61 -35.88 -23.22
CA ARG A 17 -34.90 -37.13 -22.95
C ARG A 17 -35.87 -38.15 -22.35
N LEU A 18 -36.05 -39.23 -23.10
CA LEU A 18 -36.97 -40.32 -22.86
C LEU A 18 -36.50 -41.22 -21.70
N MET A 19 -37.51 -41.74 -20.99
CA MET A 19 -37.62 -43.09 -20.44
C MET A 19 -36.66 -43.51 -19.31
N ASN A 20 -37.23 -43.59 -18.10
CA ASN A 20 -37.35 -44.86 -17.37
C ASN A 20 -38.26 -44.67 -16.15
N GLN A 21 -39.55 -44.96 -16.29
CA GLN A 21 -40.45 -45.15 -15.15
C GLN A 21 -40.67 -46.66 -14.95
N ARG A 22 -40.32 -47.15 -13.76
CA ARG A 22 -40.72 -48.47 -13.28
C ARG A 22 -42.13 -48.36 -12.69
N PRO A 23 -43.06 -49.28 -12.97
CA PRO A 23 -44.38 -49.23 -12.34
C PRO A 23 -44.28 -49.75 -10.89
N LEU A 24 -44.70 -48.92 -9.93
CA LEU A 24 -45.00 -49.36 -8.56
C LEU A 24 -46.44 -49.89 -8.55
N HIS A 25 -46.61 -51.17 -8.20
CA HIS A 25 -47.93 -51.75 -7.96
C HIS A 25 -48.57 -51.12 -6.71
N LEU A 26 -49.59 -50.28 -6.92
CA LEU A 26 -50.50 -49.84 -5.87
C LEU A 26 -51.54 -50.94 -5.63
N ARG A 27 -51.54 -51.52 -4.42
CA ARG A 27 -52.61 -52.40 -3.94
C ARG A 27 -53.88 -51.57 -3.79
N THR A 28 -54.93 -51.93 -4.54
CA THR A 28 -56.28 -51.40 -4.34
C THR A 28 -56.87 -52.00 -3.08
N PHE A 29 -56.94 -51.22 -2.00
CA PHE A 29 -57.85 -51.53 -0.89
C PHE A 29 -59.25 -51.10 -1.29
N THR A 30 -60.18 -52.06 -1.31
CA THR A 30 -61.61 -51.83 -1.50
C THR A 30 -62.17 -51.11 -0.27
N ASN A 31 -62.67 -49.88 -0.45
CA ASN A 31 -63.35 -49.13 0.58
C ASN A 31 -64.73 -49.74 0.85
N ALA A 32 -64.99 -50.15 2.10
CA ALA A 32 -66.32 -50.48 2.58
C ALA A 32 -67.17 -49.19 2.65
N GLY A 33 -68.45 -49.29 2.29
CA GLY A 33 -69.37 -48.16 2.22
C GLY A 33 -69.56 -47.47 3.57
N ASN A 34 -69.27 -46.17 3.60
CA ASN A 34 -69.56 -45.30 4.73
C ASN A 34 -70.90 -44.61 4.47
N THR A 35 -71.90 -44.88 5.31
CA THR A 35 -73.16 -44.13 5.34
C THR A 35 -72.86 -42.71 5.83
N SER A 36 -72.92 -41.73 4.93
CA SER A 36 -72.76 -40.32 5.25
C SER A 36 -74.00 -39.78 5.95
N GLN A 37 -73.99 -39.73 7.29
CA GLN A 37 -74.77 -38.72 7.99
C GLN A 37 -74.01 -37.40 7.86
N THR A 38 -74.68 -36.35 7.37
CA THR A 38 -74.16 -34.98 7.37
C THR A 38 -74.01 -34.50 8.80
N PHE A 39 -72.78 -34.49 9.30
CA PHE A 39 -72.41 -33.84 10.54
C PHE A 39 -72.60 -32.33 10.38
N VAL A 40 -73.61 -31.76 11.04
CA VAL A 40 -73.84 -30.31 11.11
C VAL A 40 -73.13 -29.82 12.38
N PRO A 41 -72.03 -29.06 12.28
CA PRO A 41 -71.34 -28.55 13.46
C PRO A 41 -72.25 -27.57 14.23
N PRO A 42 -72.13 -27.49 15.57
CA PRO A 42 -72.90 -26.54 16.37
C PRO A 42 -72.52 -25.10 16.03
N ALA A 43 -73.51 -24.19 16.02
CA ALA A 43 -73.40 -22.77 15.61
C ALA A 43 -72.28 -21.97 16.32
N SER A 44 -71.79 -22.46 17.46
CA SER A 44 -70.64 -21.89 18.17
C SER A 44 -69.28 -22.05 17.46
N LEU A 45 -69.21 -22.82 16.36
CA LEU A 45 -68.01 -22.98 15.53
C LEU A 45 -68.01 -22.16 14.23
N GLU A 46 -69.10 -21.47 13.87
CA GLU A 46 -69.19 -20.73 12.60
C GLU A 46 -68.15 -19.61 12.47
N HIS A 47 -67.69 -19.05 13.59
CA HIS A 47 -66.64 -18.03 13.62
C HIS A 47 -65.21 -18.59 13.72
N VAL A 48 -65.04 -19.92 13.84
CA VAL A 48 -63.72 -20.57 13.94
C VAL A 48 -63.27 -21.15 12.58
N GLU A 49 -64.16 -21.20 11.59
CA GLU A 49 -63.91 -21.94 10.35
C GLU A 49 -63.15 -21.19 9.25
N ASN A 50 -62.63 -19.98 9.48
CA ASN A 50 -61.92 -19.23 8.43
C ASN A 50 -60.52 -18.72 8.77
N GLU A 51 -59.86 -19.29 9.79
CA GLU A 51 -58.41 -19.12 10.00
C GLU A 51 -57.59 -20.38 9.68
N LYS A 52 -58.15 -21.32 8.91
CA LYS A 52 -57.33 -22.31 8.22
C LYS A 52 -56.69 -21.65 7.01
N SER A 53 -55.67 -20.83 7.26
CA SER A 53 -54.69 -20.58 6.21
C SER A 53 -54.05 -21.93 5.87
N ASP A 54 -54.41 -22.48 4.71
CA ASP A 54 -53.89 -23.70 4.09
C ASP A 54 -52.39 -23.58 3.71
N ARG A 55 -51.58 -22.98 4.57
CA ARG A 55 -50.13 -22.99 4.45
C ARG A 55 -49.62 -24.17 5.26
N THR A 56 -49.78 -25.36 4.70
CA THR A 56 -48.87 -26.46 5.08
C THR A 56 -47.45 -25.90 5.02
N PRO A 57 -46.67 -25.93 6.12
CA PRO A 57 -45.35 -25.35 6.13
C PRO A 57 -44.52 -26.06 5.07
N GLN A 58 -44.22 -25.35 3.98
CA GLN A 58 -43.40 -25.91 2.90
C GLN A 58 -41.99 -26.08 3.45
N LEU A 59 -41.53 -27.34 3.52
CA LEU A 59 -40.13 -27.64 3.77
C LEU A 59 -39.30 -26.98 2.67
N LEU A 60 -38.58 -25.91 3.02
CA LEU A 60 -37.69 -25.26 2.10
C LEU A 60 -36.48 -26.18 1.83
N PRO A 61 -36.07 -26.35 0.57
CA PRO A 61 -34.82 -27.04 0.29
C PRO A 61 -33.65 -26.30 0.94
N PRO A 62 -32.53 -27.00 1.23
CA PRO A 62 -31.35 -26.35 1.77
C PRO A 62 -30.86 -25.22 0.84
N PRO A 63 -30.26 -24.15 1.39
CA PRO A 63 -29.91 -22.95 0.62
C PRO A 63 -28.78 -23.17 -0.40
N SER A 64 -27.91 -24.16 -0.18
CA SER A 64 -26.79 -24.45 -1.07
C SER A 64 -26.57 -25.96 -1.25
N PRO A 65 -25.99 -26.40 -2.38
CA PRO A 65 -25.72 -27.82 -2.63
C PRO A 65 -24.71 -28.41 -1.66
N THR A 66 -23.84 -27.57 -1.08
CA THR A 66 -22.81 -27.99 -0.12
C THR A 66 -23.29 -27.90 1.33
N PHE A 67 -24.57 -27.64 1.57
CA PHE A 67 -25.16 -27.45 2.90
C PHE A 67 -24.84 -28.59 3.88
N TYR A 68 -24.84 -29.84 3.41
CA TYR A 68 -24.55 -31.01 4.24
C TYR A 68 -23.04 -31.29 4.43
N THR A 69 -22.16 -30.42 3.91
CA THR A 69 -20.71 -30.53 4.15
C THR A 69 -20.33 -29.92 5.50
N THR A 70 -19.11 -30.21 5.97
CA THR A 70 -18.61 -29.66 7.23
C THR A 70 -18.39 -28.14 7.19
N ARG A 71 -18.23 -27.55 5.99
CA ARG A 71 -17.94 -26.12 5.78
C ARG A 71 -18.58 -25.61 4.48
N PRO A 72 -19.91 -25.39 4.45
CA PRO A 72 -20.63 -25.03 3.24
C PRO A 72 -20.09 -23.75 2.58
N GLY A 73 -19.91 -22.66 3.34
CA GLY A 73 -19.43 -21.39 2.79
C GLY A 73 -18.08 -21.48 2.07
N TYR A 74 -17.15 -22.32 2.56
CA TYR A 74 -15.88 -22.54 1.88
C TYR A 74 -16.04 -23.31 0.56
N HIS A 75 -16.85 -24.36 0.55
CA HIS A 75 -17.05 -25.16 -0.66
C HIS A 75 -17.83 -24.37 -1.72
N ASP A 76 -18.86 -23.62 -1.31
CA ASP A 76 -19.63 -22.75 -2.20
C ASP A 76 -18.75 -21.65 -2.81
N THR A 77 -17.84 -21.05 -2.03
CA THR A 77 -16.91 -20.02 -2.54
C THR A 77 -15.87 -20.60 -3.50
N VAL A 78 -15.31 -21.78 -3.20
CA VAL A 78 -14.39 -22.46 -4.12
C VAL A 78 -15.09 -22.83 -5.42
N GLU A 79 -16.32 -23.35 -5.35
CA GLU A 79 -17.11 -23.69 -6.52
C GLU A 79 -17.44 -22.44 -7.35
N SER A 80 -17.88 -21.36 -6.71
CA SER A 80 -18.15 -20.08 -7.36
C SER A 80 -16.91 -19.53 -8.09
N LEU A 81 -15.73 -19.57 -7.45
CA LEU A 81 -14.47 -19.16 -8.07
C LEU A 81 -14.09 -20.05 -9.27
N GLN A 82 -14.26 -21.37 -9.15
CA GLN A 82 -14.00 -22.31 -10.25
C GLN A 82 -14.95 -22.07 -11.43
N GLN A 83 -16.23 -21.83 -11.15
CA GLN A 83 -17.22 -21.49 -12.18
C GLN A 83 -16.85 -20.18 -12.87
N ALA A 84 -16.46 -19.14 -12.12
CA ALA A 84 -16.00 -17.86 -12.66
C ALA A 84 -14.77 -18.03 -13.57
N ILE A 85 -13.78 -18.83 -13.16
CA ILE A 85 -12.60 -19.15 -13.98
C ILE A 85 -13.02 -19.86 -15.27
N ARG A 86 -13.92 -20.84 -15.19
CA ARG A 86 -14.41 -21.58 -16.36
C ARG A 86 -15.12 -20.66 -17.35
N LEU A 87 -16.03 -19.81 -16.89
CA LEU A 87 -16.76 -18.86 -17.72
C LEU A 87 -15.81 -17.85 -18.36
N SER A 88 -14.89 -17.28 -17.57
CA SER A 88 -13.90 -16.31 -18.06
C SER A 88 -12.98 -16.91 -19.13
N ARG A 89 -12.53 -18.15 -18.94
CA ARG A 89 -11.76 -18.88 -19.95
C ARG A 89 -12.56 -19.12 -21.22
N SER A 90 -13.82 -19.50 -21.10
CA SER A 90 -14.69 -19.74 -22.25
C SER A 90 -14.88 -18.45 -23.06
N ALA A 91 -15.13 -17.33 -22.38
CA ALA A 91 -15.26 -16.01 -23.01
C ALA A 91 -13.96 -15.60 -23.73
N LEU A 92 -12.81 -15.70 -23.06
CA LEU A 92 -11.51 -15.35 -23.68
C LEU A 92 -11.15 -16.25 -24.87
N ARG A 93 -11.54 -17.53 -24.84
CA ARG A 93 -11.38 -18.43 -26.00
C ARG A 93 -12.30 -18.05 -27.15
N ALA A 94 -13.54 -17.63 -26.86
CA ALA A 94 -14.45 -17.12 -27.88
C ALA A 94 -13.91 -15.85 -28.57
N HIS A 95 -13.17 -15.02 -27.84
CA HIS A 95 -12.44 -13.86 -28.39
C HIS A 95 -11.05 -14.20 -28.98
N HIS A 96 -10.68 -15.48 -29.08
CA HIS A 96 -9.39 -15.96 -29.60
C HIS A 96 -8.14 -15.44 -28.84
N LEU A 97 -8.28 -15.06 -27.58
CA LEU A 97 -7.17 -14.53 -26.75
C LEU A 97 -6.39 -15.63 -26.00
N LEU A 98 -6.93 -16.84 -25.90
CA LEU A 98 -6.30 -18.00 -25.26
C LEU A 98 -6.11 -19.13 -26.29
N PRO A 99 -5.01 -19.92 -26.20
CA PRO A 99 -3.98 -19.90 -25.16
C PRO A 99 -2.88 -18.84 -25.40
N LEU A 100 -2.48 -18.13 -24.34
CA LEU A 100 -1.38 -17.17 -24.38
C LEU A 100 -0.07 -17.87 -23.95
N PRO A 101 1.05 -17.67 -24.67
CA PRO A 101 2.32 -18.27 -24.26
C PRO A 101 2.83 -17.66 -22.94
N PRO A 102 3.59 -18.42 -22.12
CA PRO A 102 4.03 -17.97 -20.79
C PRO A 102 4.87 -16.69 -20.78
N PHE A 103 5.61 -16.40 -21.85
CA PHE A 103 6.40 -15.16 -21.95
C PHE A 103 5.48 -13.93 -22.08
N ALA A 104 4.42 -14.01 -22.88
CA ALA A 104 3.47 -12.92 -23.07
C ALA A 104 2.76 -12.58 -21.74
N LEU A 105 2.43 -13.60 -20.95
CA LEU A 105 1.87 -13.44 -19.61
C LEU A 105 2.79 -12.70 -18.63
N ARG A 106 4.10 -12.58 -18.87
CA ARG A 106 5.00 -11.80 -18.00
C ARG A 106 5.04 -10.31 -18.37
N VAL A 107 4.79 -9.98 -19.63
CA VAL A 107 4.91 -8.62 -20.17
C VAL A 107 3.68 -7.75 -19.85
N LEU A 108 2.49 -8.34 -19.74
CA LEU A 108 1.26 -7.58 -19.50
C LEU A 108 1.40 -6.69 -18.22
N PRO A 109 0.80 -5.50 -18.16
CA PRO A 109 0.84 -4.67 -16.95
C PRO A 109 0.25 -5.43 -15.75
N PRO A 110 0.95 -5.51 -14.60
CA PRO A 110 0.43 -6.22 -13.44
C PRO A 110 -0.74 -5.44 -12.83
N LEU A 111 -1.82 -6.14 -12.50
CA LEU A 111 -2.81 -5.62 -11.56
C LEU A 111 -2.23 -5.78 -10.15
N GLU A 112 -2.45 -4.81 -9.27
CA GLU A 112 -2.03 -4.92 -7.86
C GLU A 112 -3.26 -5.11 -6.95
N PRO A 113 -4.01 -6.22 -7.03
CA PRO A 113 -5.14 -6.47 -6.13
C PRO A 113 -4.63 -6.63 -4.70
N ALA A 114 -5.42 -6.13 -3.76
CA ALA A 114 -5.03 -6.13 -2.35
C ALA A 114 -5.78 -7.24 -1.60
N TRP A 115 -5.30 -8.47 -1.73
CA TRP A 115 -5.98 -9.66 -1.18
C TRP A 115 -6.25 -9.58 0.34
N ALA A 116 -7.44 -10.02 0.74
CA ALA A 116 -7.81 -10.18 2.14
C ALA A 116 -6.85 -11.11 2.88
N SER A 117 -6.49 -10.76 4.12
CA SER A 117 -5.73 -11.68 4.97
C SER A 117 -6.56 -12.94 5.28
N GLN A 118 -5.93 -14.03 5.72
CA GLN A 118 -6.64 -15.27 6.07
C GLN A 118 -7.80 -15.07 7.06
N ILE A 119 -7.61 -14.16 8.02
CA ILE A 119 -8.63 -13.85 9.04
C ILE A 119 -9.78 -13.06 8.41
N GLU A 120 -9.47 -12.02 7.63
CA GLU A 120 -10.48 -11.21 6.93
C GLU A 120 -11.26 -12.03 5.91
N MET A 121 -10.58 -12.92 5.17
CA MET A 121 -11.20 -13.83 4.21
C MET A 121 -12.09 -14.85 4.91
N GLY A 122 -11.70 -15.32 6.11
CA GLY A 122 -12.57 -16.12 6.97
C GLY A 122 -13.83 -15.40 7.40
N ALA A 123 -13.71 -14.14 7.78
CA ALA A 123 -14.88 -13.33 8.12
C ALA A 123 -15.83 -13.11 6.94
N LYS A 124 -15.33 -13.11 5.69
CA LYS A 124 -16.16 -12.96 4.48
C LYS A 124 -16.87 -14.25 4.04
N ILE A 125 -16.34 -15.41 4.45
CA ILE A 125 -16.84 -16.75 4.08
C ILE A 125 -17.62 -17.36 5.27
N ASP A 126 -17.90 -16.56 6.31
CA ASP A 126 -18.55 -16.98 7.55
C ASP A 126 -17.91 -18.23 8.18
N GLY A 127 -16.57 -18.30 8.20
CA GLY A 127 -15.87 -19.49 8.69
C GLY A 127 -14.40 -19.27 9.02
N LYS A 128 -13.86 -20.09 9.92
CA LYS A 128 -12.42 -20.11 10.23
C LYS A 128 -11.67 -20.84 9.12
N LEU A 129 -10.88 -20.13 8.32
CA LEU A 129 -10.04 -20.73 7.29
C LEU A 129 -8.75 -21.29 7.88
N THR A 130 -8.38 -22.51 7.46
CA THR A 130 -7.03 -23.06 7.64
C THR A 130 -6.07 -22.51 6.58
N ALA A 131 -4.76 -22.51 6.85
CA ALA A 131 -3.76 -21.98 5.91
C ALA A 131 -3.72 -22.72 4.56
N THR A 132 -4.07 -24.01 4.52
CA THR A 132 -4.17 -24.79 3.28
C THR A 132 -5.34 -24.33 2.42
N MET A 133 -6.51 -24.15 3.03
CA MET A 133 -7.73 -23.65 2.39
C MET A 133 -7.54 -22.24 1.85
N TYR A 134 -6.92 -21.37 2.64
CA TYR A 134 -6.57 -20.01 2.20
C TYR A 134 -5.64 -20.05 0.98
N ARG A 135 -4.58 -20.87 1.01
CA ARG A 135 -3.70 -21.06 -0.15
C ARG A 135 -4.47 -21.55 -1.38
N ARG A 136 -5.43 -22.46 -1.22
CA ARG A 136 -6.27 -22.95 -2.32
C ARG A 136 -7.12 -21.84 -2.93
N ILE A 137 -7.80 -21.04 -2.12
CA ILE A 137 -8.56 -19.88 -2.62
C ILE A 137 -7.63 -18.88 -3.31
N MET A 138 -6.47 -18.59 -2.72
CA MET A 138 -5.47 -17.71 -3.32
C MET A 138 -4.96 -18.20 -4.67
N THR A 139 -4.82 -19.51 -4.88
CA THR A 139 -4.46 -20.04 -6.21
C THR A 139 -5.53 -19.75 -7.26
N LEU A 140 -6.81 -19.91 -6.89
CA LEU A 140 -7.94 -19.62 -7.79
C LEU A 140 -8.07 -18.11 -8.06
N LEU A 141 -7.91 -17.28 -7.04
CA LEU A 141 -7.95 -15.82 -7.19
C LEU A 141 -6.82 -15.30 -8.08
N LYS A 142 -5.60 -15.84 -7.96
CA LYS A 142 -4.47 -15.50 -8.86
C LYS A 142 -4.73 -15.92 -10.31
N GLU A 143 -5.37 -17.06 -10.51
CA GLU A 143 -5.77 -17.52 -11.84
C GLU A 143 -6.82 -16.59 -12.44
N LEU A 144 -7.82 -16.18 -11.65
CA LEU A 144 -8.85 -15.22 -12.05
C LEU A 144 -8.26 -13.83 -12.37
N GLU A 145 -7.33 -13.35 -11.55
CA GLU A 145 -6.56 -12.10 -11.77
C GLU A 145 -5.79 -12.15 -13.09
N MET A 146 -5.17 -13.28 -13.42
CA MET A 146 -4.48 -13.46 -14.70
C MET A 146 -5.45 -13.29 -15.88
N LEU A 147 -6.65 -13.87 -15.79
CA LEU A 147 -7.67 -13.73 -16.85
C LEU A 147 -8.17 -12.28 -16.96
N GLN A 148 -8.36 -11.58 -15.83
CA GLN A 148 -8.73 -10.17 -15.82
C GLN A 148 -7.67 -9.29 -16.49
N ARG A 149 -6.38 -9.56 -16.21
CA ARG A 149 -5.25 -8.84 -16.81
C ARG A 149 -5.21 -9.01 -18.32
N ILE A 150 -5.55 -10.19 -18.84
CA ILE A 150 -5.67 -10.43 -20.29
C ILE A 150 -6.85 -9.63 -20.86
N ALA A 151 -8.03 -9.73 -20.22
CA ALA A 151 -9.24 -9.03 -20.67
C ALA A 151 -9.03 -7.51 -20.76
N ARG A 152 -8.38 -6.91 -19.75
CA ARG A 152 -8.06 -5.48 -19.70
C ARG A 152 -7.18 -5.03 -20.86
N VAL A 153 -6.13 -5.79 -21.18
CA VAL A 153 -5.21 -5.43 -22.28
C VAL A 153 -5.88 -5.63 -23.64
N ALA A 154 -6.78 -6.61 -23.76
CA ALA A 154 -7.56 -6.84 -24.96
C ALA A 154 -8.74 -5.87 -25.14
N GLY A 155 -9.08 -5.07 -24.11
CA GLY A 155 -10.20 -4.12 -24.16
C GLY A 155 -11.59 -4.75 -24.02
N VAL A 156 -11.70 -5.96 -23.45
CA VAL A 156 -13.00 -6.62 -23.21
C VAL A 156 -13.56 -6.15 -21.87
N GLU A 157 -14.19 -4.97 -21.87
CA GLU A 157 -14.63 -4.28 -20.64
C GLU A 157 -15.69 -5.05 -19.84
N GLU A 158 -16.64 -5.72 -20.52
CA GLU A 158 -17.70 -6.48 -19.84
C GLU A 158 -17.12 -7.62 -18.99
N LEU A 159 -16.16 -8.36 -19.55
CA LEU A 159 -15.48 -9.44 -18.85
C LEU A 159 -14.57 -8.89 -17.74
N GLU A 160 -13.85 -7.81 -18.00
CA GLU A 160 -13.00 -7.16 -17.00
C GLU A 160 -13.83 -6.71 -15.78
N GLY A 161 -14.98 -6.09 -16.01
CA GLY A 161 -15.90 -5.64 -14.97
C GLY A 161 -16.52 -6.80 -14.19
N ALA A 162 -17.01 -7.82 -14.88
CA ALA A 162 -17.60 -9.00 -14.25
C ALA A 162 -16.59 -9.73 -13.35
N VAL A 163 -15.37 -9.95 -13.85
CA VAL A 163 -14.29 -10.58 -13.07
C VAL A 163 -13.82 -9.67 -11.94
N GLY A 164 -13.75 -8.36 -12.18
CA GLY A 164 -13.41 -7.36 -11.18
C GLY A 164 -14.38 -7.33 -10.00
N ASN A 165 -15.69 -7.50 -10.24
CA ASN A 165 -16.70 -7.59 -9.20
C ASN A 165 -16.48 -8.80 -8.30
N VAL A 166 -16.16 -9.97 -8.88
CA VAL A 166 -15.84 -11.19 -8.12
C VAL A 166 -14.56 -10.99 -7.29
N ILE A 167 -13.51 -10.41 -7.88
CA ILE A 167 -12.25 -10.15 -7.18
C ILE A 167 -12.44 -9.15 -6.04
N GLY A 168 -13.23 -8.08 -6.26
CA GLY A 168 -13.51 -7.05 -5.27
C GLY A 168 -14.11 -7.59 -3.98
N ILE A 169 -14.93 -8.65 -4.05
CA ILE A 169 -15.47 -9.35 -2.87
C ILE A 169 -14.35 -9.87 -1.98
N PHE A 170 -13.19 -10.25 -2.52
CA PHE A 170 -12.07 -10.85 -1.76
C PHE A 170 -10.94 -9.87 -1.44
N GLU A 171 -11.08 -8.57 -1.74
CA GLU A 171 -10.07 -7.56 -1.42
C GLU A 171 -10.15 -7.07 0.03
N SER A 172 -9.00 -6.86 0.67
CA SER A 172 -8.90 -6.23 1.99
C SER A 172 -9.20 -4.74 1.88
N TYR A 173 -10.10 -4.21 2.71
CA TYR A 173 -10.30 -2.77 2.84
C TYR A 173 -8.99 -2.05 3.20
N ARG A 174 -8.23 -2.60 4.15
CA ARG A 174 -6.91 -2.08 4.54
C ARG A 174 -5.90 -2.16 3.40
N GLY A 175 -5.98 -3.23 2.61
CA GLY A 175 -5.15 -3.42 1.43
C GLY A 175 -5.43 -2.39 0.33
N ILE A 176 -6.71 -2.10 0.06
CA ILE A 176 -7.15 -1.09 -0.90
C ILE A 176 -6.63 0.29 -0.49
N GLU A 177 -6.79 0.67 0.78
CA GLU A 177 -6.25 1.93 1.29
C GLU A 177 -4.73 1.99 1.18
N ALA A 178 -4.02 0.90 1.50
CA ALA A 178 -2.57 0.85 1.39
C ALA A 178 -2.11 1.02 -0.06
N ARG A 179 -2.80 0.39 -1.02
CA ARG A 179 -2.54 0.58 -2.45
C ARG A 179 -2.76 2.03 -2.88
N LYS A 180 -3.89 2.64 -2.50
CA LYS A 180 -4.17 4.07 -2.76
C LYS A 180 -3.07 4.96 -2.19
N ARG A 181 -2.63 4.71 -0.95
CA ARG A 181 -1.50 5.44 -0.33
C ARG A 181 -0.19 5.25 -1.10
N ARG A 182 0.10 4.06 -1.65
CA ARG A 182 1.30 3.85 -2.49
C ARG A 182 1.25 4.65 -3.79
N ILE A 183 0.10 4.68 -4.45
CA ILE A 183 -0.11 5.45 -5.69
C ILE A 183 0.07 6.94 -5.41
N LEU A 184 -0.64 7.46 -4.40
CA LEU A 184 -0.49 8.84 -3.95
C LEU A 184 0.96 9.18 -3.58
N LYS A 185 1.68 8.26 -2.93
CA LYS A 185 3.10 8.46 -2.61
C LYS A 185 3.97 8.55 -3.87
N ARG A 186 3.73 7.72 -4.89
CA ARG A 186 4.45 7.79 -6.18
C ARG A 186 4.17 9.11 -6.90
N GLU A 187 2.92 9.55 -6.91
CA GLU A 187 2.51 10.84 -7.49
C GLU A 187 3.15 12.01 -6.75
N MET A 188 3.16 11.98 -5.41
CA MET A 188 3.79 13.01 -4.59
C MET A 188 5.32 13.01 -4.67
N ALA A 189 5.96 11.87 -4.97
CA ALA A 189 7.42 11.78 -5.12
C ALA A 189 7.94 12.60 -6.31
N GLY A 190 7.09 12.91 -7.30
CA GLY A 190 7.45 13.80 -8.42
C GLY A 190 7.23 15.29 -8.12
N LYS A 191 6.57 15.65 -7.01
CA LYS A 191 6.36 17.06 -6.65
C LYS A 191 7.62 17.60 -5.99
N LYS A 192 8.13 18.70 -6.53
CA LYS A 192 9.24 19.46 -5.94
C LYS A 192 8.83 19.94 -4.55
N ALA A 193 9.74 19.86 -3.59
CA ALA A 193 9.47 20.34 -2.24
C ALA A 193 9.19 21.85 -2.26
N ASP A 194 8.26 22.30 -1.43
CA ASP A 194 7.94 23.71 -1.27
C ASP A 194 9.18 24.47 -0.75
N LEU A 195 9.63 25.45 -1.52
CA LEU A 195 10.72 26.35 -1.16
C LEU A 195 10.16 27.69 -0.68
N ASP A 196 10.86 28.35 0.23
CA ASP A 196 10.48 29.67 0.71
C ASP A 196 10.57 30.72 -0.42
N GLN A 197 10.01 31.91 -0.20
CA GLN A 197 10.09 33.07 -1.11
C GLN A 197 11.53 33.40 -1.55
N TYR A 198 12.52 33.12 -0.70
CA TYR A 198 13.95 33.36 -0.96
C TYR A 198 14.67 32.17 -1.64
N GLY A 199 13.94 31.12 -2.04
CA GLY A 199 14.51 29.88 -2.57
C GLY A 199 15.27 29.07 -1.50
N ARG A 200 14.92 29.25 -0.23
CA ARG A 200 15.53 28.53 0.90
C ARG A 200 14.72 27.28 1.21
N SER A 201 15.38 26.18 1.51
CA SER A 201 14.74 24.98 2.06
C SER A 201 14.85 24.99 3.58
N TYR A 202 13.75 24.85 4.30
CA TYR A 202 13.73 24.68 5.74
C TYR A 202 13.59 23.22 6.14
N THR A 203 14.54 22.71 6.93
CA THR A 203 14.56 21.29 7.34
C THR A 203 14.94 21.10 8.79
N VAL A 204 14.56 19.93 9.33
CA VAL A 204 14.82 19.55 10.72
C VAL A 204 15.42 18.16 10.81
N GLY A 205 16.48 18.07 11.62
CA GLY A 205 17.16 16.83 11.98
C GLY A 205 17.20 16.64 13.49
N ARG A 206 17.14 15.39 13.94
CA ARG A 206 17.19 15.03 15.37
C ARG A 206 18.03 13.79 15.56
N ARG A 207 18.89 13.80 16.58
CA ARG A 207 19.68 12.64 17.01
C ARG A 207 19.88 12.68 18.52
N LYS A 208 19.55 11.58 19.21
CA LYS A 208 19.49 11.55 20.68
C LYS A 208 18.65 12.74 21.19
N THR A 209 19.23 13.60 22.02
CA THR A 209 18.63 14.82 22.56
C THR A 209 18.93 16.07 21.73
N SER A 210 19.76 15.99 20.69
CA SER A 210 20.11 17.11 19.81
C SER A 210 19.05 17.32 18.74
N ALA A 211 18.67 18.58 18.53
CA ALA A 211 17.81 19.02 17.43
C ALA A 211 18.51 20.11 16.62
N ALA A 212 18.43 20.00 15.30
CA ALA A 212 19.01 20.94 14.35
C ALA A 212 17.93 21.46 13.40
N ARG A 213 17.87 22.78 13.24
CA ARG A 213 17.08 23.49 12.24
C ARG A 213 18.05 24.02 11.20
N VAL A 214 17.81 23.72 9.92
CA VAL A 214 18.73 24.06 8.84
C VAL A 214 17.98 24.77 7.73
N TRP A 215 18.55 25.89 7.29
CA TRP A 215 18.17 26.61 6.09
C TRP A 215 19.29 26.42 5.07
N MET A 216 18.94 25.94 3.87
CA MET A 216 19.88 25.82 2.76
C MET A 216 19.43 26.71 1.61
N ILE A 217 20.38 27.40 1.01
CA ILE A 217 20.17 28.25 -0.17
C ILE A 217 21.26 27.94 -1.21
N ALA A 218 20.90 27.91 -2.48
CA ALA A 218 21.89 27.74 -3.55
C ALA A 218 22.86 28.93 -3.56
N VAL A 219 24.14 28.65 -3.78
CA VAL A 219 25.15 29.70 -4.01
C VAL A 219 24.83 30.31 -5.37
N LYS A 220 24.62 31.63 -5.42
CA LYS A 220 24.49 32.34 -6.69
C LYS A 220 25.88 32.34 -7.35
N PRO A 221 26.04 31.91 -8.61
CA PRO A 221 27.29 32.16 -9.31
C PRO A 221 27.49 33.68 -9.33
N GLU A 222 28.68 34.13 -8.94
CA GLU A 222 28.99 35.55 -9.07
C GLU A 222 28.79 35.93 -10.54
N LYS A 223 27.87 36.87 -10.80
CA LYS A 223 27.85 37.52 -12.10
C LYS A 223 29.12 38.36 -12.13
N ASP A 224 30.01 38.06 -13.06
CA ASP A 224 31.19 38.88 -13.32
C ASP A 224 30.76 40.35 -13.46
N GLY A 225 30.98 41.16 -12.42
CA GLY A 225 30.70 42.59 -12.41
C GLY A 225 29.76 43.11 -11.31
N ALA A 226 30.16 43.03 -10.03
CA ALA A 226 29.69 44.01 -9.03
C ALA A 226 30.64 44.12 -7.82
N ALA A 227 31.27 45.30 -7.70
CA ALA A 227 31.85 45.89 -6.49
C ALA A 227 33.16 45.29 -5.92
N GLN A 228 34.27 45.56 -6.60
CA GLN A 228 35.56 45.78 -5.93
C GLN A 228 35.48 47.07 -5.10
N THR A 229 35.54 46.96 -3.77
CA THR A 229 35.94 48.07 -2.91
C THR A 229 37.42 48.36 -3.18
N LYS A 230 37.66 49.43 -3.94
CA LYS A 230 39.00 49.94 -4.27
C LYS A 230 39.70 50.45 -3.00
N THR A 231 40.67 49.71 -2.48
CA THR A 231 41.78 50.31 -1.73
C THR A 231 42.89 50.65 -2.73
N LYS A 232 43.10 51.96 -2.96
CA LYS A 232 44.21 52.49 -3.73
C LYS A 232 45.50 52.31 -2.94
N THR A 233 46.46 51.56 -3.48
CA THR A 233 47.88 51.69 -3.11
C THR A 233 48.66 51.93 -4.40
N LYS A 234 49.35 53.07 -4.48
CA LYS A 234 50.28 53.42 -5.55
C LYS A 234 51.54 52.56 -5.39
N GLY A 235 52.00 51.95 -6.48
CA GLY A 235 53.30 51.28 -6.57
C GLY A 235 53.63 50.99 -8.03
N THR A 236 54.81 51.42 -8.44
CA THR A 236 55.30 51.62 -9.81
C THR A 236 55.96 50.37 -10.41
N SER A 237 56.01 50.37 -11.75
CA SER A 237 56.89 49.65 -12.70
C SER A 237 56.71 48.15 -12.99
N ASN A 238 56.25 47.92 -14.24
CA ASN A 238 56.75 47.03 -15.30
C ASN A 238 57.27 45.63 -14.97
N ASP A 239 56.49 44.61 -15.38
CA ASP A 239 57.03 43.33 -15.85
C ASP A 239 56.18 42.80 -17.02
N LEU A 240 56.81 42.65 -18.17
CA LEU A 240 56.26 42.09 -19.41
C LEU A 240 56.54 40.58 -19.46
N LEU A 241 55.71 39.78 -18.79
CA LEU A 241 55.63 38.33 -19.00
C LEU A 241 54.16 37.90 -18.96
N ALA A 242 53.48 38.06 -20.09
CA ALA A 242 52.12 37.56 -20.28
C ALA A 242 52.15 36.03 -20.43
N SER A 243 52.03 35.31 -19.32
CA SER A 243 51.60 33.91 -19.32
C SER A 243 50.11 33.85 -19.71
N PRO A 244 49.64 32.81 -20.42
CA PRO A 244 48.23 32.69 -20.80
C PRO A 244 47.39 32.53 -19.53
N SER A 245 46.83 33.65 -19.05
CA SER A 245 45.88 33.68 -17.96
C SER A 245 44.57 33.08 -18.46
N SER A 246 44.46 31.76 -18.40
CA SER A 246 43.15 31.12 -18.36
C SER A 246 42.43 31.72 -17.15
N SER A 247 41.39 32.50 -17.42
CA SER A 247 40.52 33.10 -16.41
C SER A 247 39.75 31.97 -15.71
N ILE A 248 40.42 31.28 -14.79
CA ILE A 248 39.78 30.34 -13.87
C ILE A 248 39.01 31.23 -12.90
N SER A 249 37.70 31.39 -13.14
CA SER A 249 36.78 31.94 -12.14
C SER A 249 37.04 31.23 -10.81
N PRO A 250 37.18 31.96 -9.68
CA PRO A 250 37.34 31.32 -8.39
C PRO A 250 36.19 30.34 -8.16
N PRO A 251 36.44 29.16 -7.57
CA PRO A 251 35.38 28.20 -7.30
C PRO A 251 34.31 28.83 -6.39
N PRO A 252 33.01 28.52 -6.60
CA PRO A 252 31.95 29.07 -5.78
C PRO A 252 32.21 28.76 -4.31
N THR A 253 32.35 29.80 -3.50
CA THR A 253 32.65 29.65 -2.07
C THR A 253 31.36 29.36 -1.31
N SER A 254 31.20 28.12 -0.83
CA SER A 254 30.10 27.75 0.07
C SER A 254 30.45 28.06 1.53
N SER A 255 29.55 28.72 2.23
CA SER A 255 29.65 29.00 3.66
C SER A 255 28.71 28.10 4.48
N ILE A 256 29.25 27.50 5.54
CA ILE A 256 28.48 26.70 6.51
C ILE A 256 28.60 27.37 7.88
N LEU A 257 27.49 27.93 8.34
CA LEU A 257 27.38 28.64 9.62
C LEU A 257 26.49 27.84 10.58
N ILE A 258 27.00 27.58 11.77
CA ILE A 258 26.34 26.83 12.83
C ILE A 258 26.27 27.71 14.06
N ASN A 259 25.06 28.07 14.50
CA ASN A 259 24.84 29.00 15.61
C ASN A 259 25.71 30.27 15.46
N SER A 260 25.67 30.89 14.27
CA SER A 260 26.48 32.07 13.88
C SER A 260 28.00 31.91 13.90
N ALA A 261 28.54 30.71 14.15
CA ALA A 261 29.97 30.43 14.06
C ALA A 261 30.30 29.59 12.81
N PRO A 262 31.51 29.72 12.23
CA PRO A 262 31.94 28.84 11.14
C PRO A 262 32.11 27.40 11.63
N MET A 263 31.89 26.44 10.73
CA MET A 263 31.95 25.01 11.04
C MET A 263 33.27 24.56 11.67
N SER A 264 34.39 25.16 11.27
CA SER A 264 35.73 24.87 11.81
C SER A 264 35.84 25.21 13.30
N THR A 265 35.33 26.37 13.70
CA THR A 265 35.34 26.83 15.10
C THR A 265 34.32 26.08 15.95
N TYR A 266 33.13 25.80 15.41
CA TYR A 266 32.07 25.14 16.18
C TYR A 266 32.36 23.66 16.49
N PHE A 267 32.88 22.91 15.51
CA PHE A 267 33.27 21.52 15.71
C PHE A 267 34.80 21.41 15.70
N PRO A 268 35.47 21.23 16.85
CA PRO A 268 36.92 21.07 16.88
C PRO A 268 37.37 19.74 16.27
N LEU A 269 36.56 18.68 16.45
CA LEU A 269 36.90 17.33 15.99
C LEU A 269 36.62 17.17 14.48
N PRO A 270 37.61 16.77 13.66
CA PRO A 270 37.43 16.62 12.21
C PRO A 270 36.34 15.59 11.86
N ALA A 271 36.21 14.51 12.63
CA ALA A 271 35.18 13.49 12.42
C ALA A 271 33.73 14.04 12.53
N ASP A 272 33.52 15.09 13.34
CA ASP A 272 32.20 15.75 13.42
C ASP A 272 31.96 16.64 12.20
N ARG A 273 33.00 17.33 11.69
CA ARG A 273 32.93 18.12 10.44
C ARG A 273 32.63 17.24 9.23
N GLU A 274 33.33 16.12 9.10
CA GLU A 274 33.10 15.14 8.04
C GLU A 274 31.68 14.60 8.06
N ARG A 275 31.10 14.36 9.25
CA ARG A 275 29.72 13.90 9.37
C ARG A 275 28.71 14.91 8.81
N VAL A 276 28.95 16.20 9.04
CA VAL A 276 28.12 17.30 8.50
C VAL A 276 28.26 17.41 6.99
N LEU A 277 29.47 17.25 6.45
CA LEU A 277 29.75 17.34 5.01
C LEU A 277 29.35 16.09 4.20
N ARG A 278 29.29 14.92 4.84
CA ARG A 278 28.97 13.64 4.21
C ARG A 278 27.74 13.66 3.28
N PRO A 279 26.57 14.21 3.64
CA PRO A 279 25.43 14.30 2.73
C PRO A 279 25.73 15.09 1.45
N LEU A 280 26.42 16.23 1.56
CA LEU A 280 26.80 17.06 0.41
C LEU A 280 27.82 16.34 -0.47
N LYS A 281 28.80 15.65 0.14
CA LYS A 281 29.82 14.86 -0.57
C LYS A 281 29.20 13.72 -1.39
N LEU A 282 28.28 12.97 -0.81
CA LEU A 282 27.64 11.85 -1.50
C LEU A 282 26.65 12.29 -2.58
N ALA A 283 26.02 13.47 -2.40
CA ALA A 283 25.14 14.06 -3.40
C ALA A 283 25.91 14.73 -4.55
N GLY A 284 27.23 14.92 -4.44
CA GLY A 284 28.00 15.70 -5.41
C GLY A 284 27.70 17.21 -5.37
N LEU A 285 27.16 17.70 -4.25
CA LEU A 285 26.68 19.09 -4.07
C LEU A 285 27.59 19.91 -3.14
N LEU A 286 28.86 19.51 -3.01
CA LEU A 286 29.85 20.29 -2.26
C LEU A 286 30.12 21.61 -2.99
N GLY A 287 30.10 22.73 -2.27
CA GLY A 287 30.29 24.06 -2.85
C GLY A 287 29.01 24.69 -3.43
N SER A 288 27.95 23.92 -3.67
CA SER A 288 26.75 24.40 -4.38
C SER A 288 25.75 25.14 -3.47
N TYR A 289 25.79 24.93 -2.16
CA TYR A 289 24.82 25.48 -1.22
C TYR A 289 25.48 26.17 -0.03
N ASN A 290 24.92 27.32 0.36
CA ASN A 290 25.16 27.94 1.65
C ASN A 290 24.22 27.33 2.70
N VAL A 291 24.76 27.02 3.86
CA VAL A 291 24.03 26.34 4.94
C VAL A 291 24.07 27.20 6.19
N PHE A 292 22.90 27.60 6.67
CA PHE A 292 22.73 28.23 7.97
C PHE A 292 21.99 27.29 8.89
N ALA A 293 22.58 26.99 10.05
CA ALA A 293 22.01 26.03 10.98
C ALA A 293 21.94 26.55 12.41
N LEU A 294 20.84 26.23 13.08
CA LEU A 294 20.67 26.43 14.51
C LEU A 294 20.53 25.08 15.20
N VAL A 295 21.41 24.81 16.16
CA VAL A 295 21.48 23.52 16.85
C VAL A 295 21.38 23.72 18.35
N ARG A 296 20.56 22.88 18.99
CA ARG A 296 20.31 22.91 20.44
C ARG A 296 20.31 21.50 21.02
N GLY A 297 20.79 21.38 22.26
CA GLY A 297 20.77 20.15 23.05
C GLY A 297 21.82 19.09 22.67
N GLY A 298 21.98 18.10 23.54
CA GLY A 298 22.95 17.00 23.40
C GLY A 298 24.41 17.46 23.36
N GLY A 299 25.30 16.63 22.80
CA GLY A 299 26.73 16.91 22.65
C GLY A 299 27.18 16.97 21.18
N SER A 300 28.45 17.29 20.93
CA SER A 300 28.98 17.57 19.57
C SER A 300 28.64 16.48 18.53
N SER A 301 28.82 15.21 18.88
CA SER A 301 28.53 14.08 17.97
C SER A 301 27.02 13.87 17.71
N GLY A 302 26.18 14.21 18.70
CA GLY A 302 24.72 14.21 18.55
C GLY A 302 24.29 15.33 17.61
N GLN A 303 24.86 16.52 17.80
CA GLN A 303 24.60 17.71 17.02
C GLN A 303 25.05 17.57 15.56
N SER A 304 26.27 17.08 15.31
CA SER A 304 26.79 16.82 13.95
C SER A 304 25.94 15.80 13.20
N GLY A 305 25.45 14.76 13.89
CA GLY A 305 24.53 13.78 13.30
C GLY A 305 23.13 14.33 13.05
N ALA A 306 22.61 15.22 13.90
CA ALA A 306 21.35 15.90 13.68
C ALA A 306 21.44 16.85 12.46
N LEU A 307 22.53 17.58 12.33
CA LEU A 307 22.84 18.42 11.16
C LEU A 307 22.92 17.61 9.87
N ALA A 308 23.63 16.48 9.88
CA ALA A 308 23.77 15.63 8.71
C ALA A 308 22.41 15.18 8.14
N LEU A 309 21.48 14.79 9.03
CA LEU A 309 20.11 14.41 8.63
C LEU A 309 19.32 15.59 8.07
N ALA A 310 19.47 16.78 8.66
CA ALA A 310 18.78 17.98 8.19
C ALA A 310 19.31 18.42 6.81
N ILE A 311 20.63 18.46 6.64
CA ILE A 311 21.27 18.80 5.36
C ILE A 311 20.90 17.79 4.28
N ALA A 312 20.87 16.48 4.59
CA ALA A 312 20.42 15.46 3.64
C ALA A 312 18.99 15.72 3.15
N LYS A 313 18.06 16.05 4.06
CA LYS A 313 16.69 16.46 3.69
C LYS A 313 16.66 17.71 2.83
N GLY A 314 17.51 18.70 3.14
CA GLY A 314 17.60 19.93 2.36
C GLY A 314 18.12 19.67 0.95
N CYS A 315 19.09 18.77 0.79
CA CYS A 315 19.56 18.34 -0.53
C CYS A 315 18.43 17.73 -1.37
N VAL A 316 17.60 16.86 -0.76
CA VAL A 316 16.43 16.25 -1.44
C VAL A 316 15.38 17.30 -1.80
N ALA A 317 15.20 18.34 -0.97
CA ALA A 317 14.25 19.41 -1.27
C ALA A 317 14.65 20.22 -2.53
N HIS A 318 15.94 20.44 -2.74
CA HIS A 318 16.45 21.13 -3.93
C HIS A 318 16.56 20.22 -5.15
N VAL A 319 17.10 19.02 -4.96
CA VAL A 319 17.35 18.02 -6.01
C VAL A 319 16.76 16.67 -5.56
N PRO A 320 15.52 16.32 -5.97
CA PRO A 320 14.88 15.08 -5.53
C PRO A 320 15.60 13.81 -6.03
N GLU A 321 16.37 13.92 -7.11
CA GLU A 321 17.11 12.81 -7.72
C GLU A 321 18.20 12.21 -6.82
N VAL A 322 18.71 12.98 -5.85
CA VAL A 322 19.75 12.50 -4.92
C VAL A 322 19.18 11.64 -3.77
N GLU A 323 17.86 11.62 -3.60
CA GLU A 323 17.20 10.85 -2.54
C GLU A 323 17.59 9.36 -2.52
N PRO A 324 17.54 8.59 -3.63
CA PRO A 324 17.93 7.18 -3.61
C PRO A 324 19.38 6.96 -3.18
N ILE A 325 20.30 7.87 -3.54
CA ILE A 325 21.71 7.79 -3.14
C ILE A 325 21.84 8.01 -1.63
N LEU A 326 21.19 9.04 -1.10
CA LEU A 326 21.21 9.37 0.34
C LEU A 326 20.47 8.32 1.20
N ASN A 327 19.40 7.73 0.68
CA ASN A 327 18.67 6.62 1.30
C ASN A 327 19.55 5.37 1.41
N LYS A 328 20.25 4.99 0.33
CA LYS A 328 21.23 3.87 0.34
C LYS A 328 22.34 4.11 1.35
N ALA A 329 22.80 5.36 1.49
CA ALA A 329 23.79 5.75 2.49
C ALA A 329 23.24 5.90 3.93
N GLN A 330 21.95 5.61 4.16
CA GLN A 330 21.27 5.73 5.45
C GLN A 330 21.28 7.14 6.08
N LEU A 331 21.45 8.19 5.28
CA LEU A 331 21.50 9.58 5.76
C LEU A 331 20.12 10.21 5.95
N MET A 332 19.11 9.69 5.26
CA MET A 332 17.72 10.16 5.34
C MET A 332 16.92 9.52 6.47
N ARG A 333 17.39 8.38 6.99
CA ARG A 333 16.74 7.69 8.10
C ARG A 333 17.16 8.32 9.42
N ARG A 334 16.20 8.66 10.27
CA ARG A 334 16.48 9.10 11.64
C ARG A 334 17.11 7.95 12.44
N ASP A 335 18.25 8.20 13.07
CA ASP A 335 18.89 7.27 14.03
C ASP A 335 17.99 7.10 15.27
N PRO A 336 17.41 5.91 15.51
CA PRO A 336 16.50 5.68 16.62
C PRO A 336 17.21 5.45 17.96
N ARG A 337 18.55 5.33 17.97
CA ARG A 337 19.31 5.00 19.19
C ARG A 337 19.15 6.11 20.23
N MET A 338 18.71 5.71 21.43
CA MET A 338 18.53 6.59 22.59
C MET A 338 19.21 6.00 23.82
N VAL A 339 19.56 6.86 24.78
CA VAL A 339 20.06 6.40 26.08
C VAL A 339 18.94 5.64 26.80
N GLU A 340 19.20 4.38 27.14
CA GLU A 340 18.27 3.59 27.94
C GLU A 340 18.24 4.09 29.38
N ARG A 341 17.06 4.08 30.01
CA ARG A 341 16.92 4.39 31.44
C ARG A 341 17.65 3.38 32.32
N LYS A 342 18.02 3.79 33.53
CA LYS A 342 18.43 2.86 34.60
C LYS A 342 17.25 1.95 35.00
N LYS A 343 17.52 0.66 35.18
CA LYS A 343 16.53 -0.31 35.69
C LYS A 343 16.82 -0.56 37.19
N THR A 344 15.78 -0.85 37.96
CA THR A 344 15.92 -1.21 39.38
C THR A 344 16.75 -2.50 39.52
N GLY A 345 17.55 -2.58 40.59
CA GLY A 345 18.47 -3.71 40.80
C GLY A 345 19.70 -3.76 39.88
N LEU A 346 19.88 -2.77 38.99
CA LEU A 346 21.06 -2.65 38.12
C LEU A 346 21.86 -1.38 38.45
N ALA A 347 23.19 -1.47 38.31
CA ALA A 347 24.10 -0.34 38.48
C ALA A 347 23.95 0.70 37.36
N LYS A 348 23.69 0.26 36.12
CA LYS A 348 23.37 1.12 34.95
C LYS A 348 22.16 0.55 34.18
N SER A 349 21.95 0.93 32.93
CA SER A 349 20.85 0.39 32.11
C SER A 349 20.88 -1.14 31.98
N ARG A 350 22.08 -1.72 31.85
CA ARG A 350 22.30 -3.18 31.71
C ARG A 350 23.33 -3.77 32.68
N LYS A 351 24.25 -2.95 33.22
CA LYS A 351 25.31 -3.42 34.14
C LYS A 351 24.67 -3.90 35.45
N ARG A 352 24.82 -5.18 35.75
CA ARG A 352 24.46 -5.78 37.04
C ARG A 352 25.51 -5.47 38.10
N TYR A 353 25.10 -5.49 39.36
CA TYR A 353 26.05 -5.61 40.46
C TYR A 353 26.71 -7.00 40.42
N THR A 354 27.86 -7.14 41.08
CA THR A 354 28.57 -8.42 41.17
C THR A 354 27.66 -9.47 41.81
N TRP A 355 27.50 -10.61 41.15
CA TRP A 355 26.72 -11.74 41.66
C TRP A 355 27.63 -12.71 42.40
N ILE A 356 27.24 -13.15 43.60
CA ILE A 356 28.00 -14.08 44.44
C ILE A 356 27.21 -15.40 44.48
N LYS A 357 27.83 -16.51 44.04
CA LYS A 357 27.16 -17.81 43.86
C LYS A 357 26.90 -18.55 45.18
N ARG A 358 27.91 -18.59 46.06
CA ARG A 358 28.04 -19.37 47.31
C ARG A 358 27.76 -20.87 47.22
#